data_AF-A0A846PDZ7-F1
#
_entry.id   AF-A0A846PDZ7-F1
#
_cell.length_a   1.000
_cell.length_b   1.000
_cell.length_c   1.000
_cell.angle_alpha   90.00
_cell.angle_beta   90.00
_cell.angle_gamma   90.00
#
_symmetry.space_group_name_H-M   'P 1'
#
loop_
_entity.id
_entity.type
_entity.pdbx_description
1 polymer ?
#
loop_
_entity_poly.entity_id
_entity_poly.type
_entity_poly.pdbx_seq_one_letter_code
_entity_poly.pdbx_strand_id
1 'polypeptide(L)'
;RMSRDDLFQKIELRRLSQIDYFDLVLSMLGVDLGDLISLIYEETEGNPFFTIETLRLLMQQNVLIKEDSRWKLSKNIEEVEIPPRVY
;
A
#
# COMPACT_ATOMS: atom_id res chain seq x y z
N ARG A 1 28.67 -22.92 -27.60
CA ARG A 1 27.28 -22.85 -27.12
C ARG A 1 27.19 -21.62 -26.24
N MET A 2 26.56 -20.53 -26.71
CA MET A 2 26.25 -19.39 -25.85
C MET A 2 24.93 -19.70 -25.17
N SER A 3 24.97 -19.92 -23.86
CA SER A 3 23.78 -20.12 -23.04
C SER A 3 23.01 -18.80 -23.00
N ARG A 4 21.68 -18.84 -23.15
CA ARG A 4 20.79 -17.66 -23.13
C ARG A 4 20.68 -16.98 -21.75
N ASP A 5 21.46 -17.43 -20.78
CA ASP A 5 21.36 -17.04 -19.37
C ASP A 5 21.99 -15.66 -19.06
N ASP A 6 22.86 -15.15 -19.94
CA ASP A 6 23.49 -13.82 -19.79
C ASP A 6 22.63 -12.66 -20.35
N LEU A 7 21.40 -12.93 -20.82
CA LEU A 7 20.53 -11.92 -21.45
C LEU A 7 19.51 -11.29 -20.49
N PHE A 8 19.42 -11.74 -19.24
CA PHE A 8 18.45 -11.21 -18.29
C PHE A 8 19.08 -10.86 -16.96
N GLN A 9 18.70 -9.70 -16.42
CA GLN A 9 19.01 -9.31 -15.05
C GLN A 9 17.80 -9.62 -14.18
N LYS A 10 17.97 -10.48 -13.18
CA LYS A 10 16.95 -10.70 -12.15
C LYS A 10 16.94 -9.50 -11.21
N ILE A 11 15.81 -8.79 -11.13
CA ILE A 11 15.56 -7.77 -10.11
C ILE A 11 14.67 -8.41 -9.05
N GLU A 12 15.18 -8.55 -7.83
CA GLU A 12 14.42 -9.09 -6.70
C GLU A 12 13.81 -7.95 -5.91
N LEU A 13 12.47 -7.87 -5.91
CA LEU A 13 11.74 -6.93 -5.07
C LEU A 13 11.67 -7.51 -3.65
N ARG A 14 12.41 -6.90 -2.73
CA ARG A 14 12.37 -7.27 -1.30
C ARG A 14 11.12 -6.69 -0.66
N ARG A 15 10.66 -7.31 0.44
CA ARG A 15 9.66 -6.70 1.32
C ARG A 15 10.20 -5.36 1.82
N LEU A 16 9.33 -4.36 1.92
CA LEU A 16 9.72 -3.09 2.54
C LEU A 16 9.94 -3.33 4.02
N SER A 17 10.94 -2.65 4.60
CA SER A 17 10.93 -2.50 6.05
C SER A 17 9.71 -1.69 6.47
N GLN A 18 9.31 -1.78 7.74
CA GLN A 18 8.20 -0.98 8.25
C GLN A 18 8.44 0.52 8.01
N ILE A 19 9.69 0.99 8.10
CA ILE A 19 10.07 2.39 7.85
C ILE A 19 9.86 2.75 6.36
N ASP A 20 10.42 1.95 5.45
CA ASP A 20 10.28 2.20 4.01
C ASP A 20 8.80 2.12 3.55
N TYR A 21 8.00 1.33 4.26
CA TYR A 21 6.58 1.20 4.04
C TYR A 21 5.82 2.48 4.40
N PHE A 22 6.06 3.03 5.61
CA PHE A 22 5.46 4.30 6.02
C PHE A 22 5.84 5.42 5.06
N ASP A 23 7.12 5.49 4.67
CA ASP A 23 7.59 6.48 3.70
C ASP A 23 6.92 6.33 2.33
N LEU A 24 6.72 5.09 1.86
CA LEU A 24 5.99 4.81 0.62
C LEU A 24 4.56 5.34 0.69
N VAL A 25 3.80 4.96 1.72
CA VAL A 25 2.39 5.37 1.87
C VAL A 25 2.28 6.89 2.04
N LEU A 26 3.15 7.49 2.85
CA LEU A 26 3.21 8.94 3.02
C LEU A 26 3.52 9.65 1.69
N SER A 27 4.43 9.12 0.87
CA SER A 27 4.74 9.71 -0.45
C SER A 27 3.56 9.65 -1.42
N MET A 28 2.71 8.62 -1.33
CA MET A 28 1.54 8.44 -2.20
C MET A 28 0.38 9.35 -1.78
N LEU A 29 0.17 9.52 -0.48
CA LEU A 29 -0.98 10.25 0.06
C LEU A 29 -0.64 11.71 0.41
N GLY A 30 0.62 12.02 0.67
CA GLY A 30 1.03 13.36 1.13
C GLY A 30 0.46 13.75 2.49
N VAL A 31 -0.13 12.79 3.22
CA VAL A 31 -0.67 12.95 4.57
C VAL A 31 -0.34 11.70 5.37
N ASP A 32 -0.10 11.88 6.66
CA ASP A 32 -0.05 10.77 7.62
C ASP A 32 -1.48 10.42 8.04
N LEU A 33 -1.91 9.18 7.78
CA LEU A 33 -3.21 8.65 8.18
C LEU A 33 -3.14 7.79 9.45
N GLY A 34 -2.00 7.81 10.15
CA GLY A 34 -1.81 7.19 11.46
C GLY A 34 -2.16 5.70 11.45
N ASP A 35 -3.13 5.33 12.28
CA ASP A 35 -3.54 3.94 12.52
C ASP A 35 -3.97 3.20 11.25
N LEU A 36 -4.46 3.89 10.22
CA LEU A 36 -4.77 3.28 8.94
C LEU A 36 -3.53 2.66 8.29
N ILE A 37 -2.38 3.34 8.35
CA ILE A 37 -1.15 2.86 7.73
C ILE A 37 -0.67 1.59 8.44
N SER A 38 -0.76 1.54 9.77
CA SER A 38 -0.48 0.35 10.57
C SER A 38 -1.40 -0.82 10.20
N LEU A 39 -2.71 -0.57 10.06
CA LEU A 39 -3.68 -1.58 9.68
C LEU A 39 -3.41 -2.15 8.27
N ILE A 40 -3.11 -1.30 7.29
CA ILE A 40 -2.74 -1.77 5.94
C ILE A 40 -1.39 -2.52 6.01
N TYR A 41 -0.44 -2.11 6.83
CA TYR A 41 0.84 -2.82 6.97
C TYR A 41 0.66 -4.25 7.46
N GLU A 42 -0.16 -4.43 8.51
CA GLU A 42 -0.49 -5.75 9.06
C GLU A 42 -1.18 -6.63 8.02
N GLU A 43 -2.22 -6.10 7.36
CA GLU A 43 -2.97 -6.85 6.34
C GLU A 43 -2.12 -7.22 5.12
N THR A 44 -1.18 -6.36 4.73
CA THR A 44 -0.34 -6.56 3.54
C THR A 44 1.00 -7.23 3.86
N GLU A 45 1.32 -7.45 5.14
CA GLU A 45 2.63 -7.90 5.64
C GLU A 45 3.82 -7.14 5.00
N GLY A 46 3.66 -5.82 4.81
CA GLY A 46 4.67 -4.98 4.18
C GLY A 46 4.93 -5.26 2.69
N ASN A 47 4.02 -5.98 2.01
CA ASN A 47 4.13 -6.23 0.57
C ASN A 47 3.67 -4.99 -0.24
N PRO A 48 4.58 -4.35 -1.01
CA PRO A 48 4.26 -3.10 -1.71
C PRO A 48 3.12 -3.23 -2.73
N PHE A 49 3.04 -4.39 -3.40
CA PHE A 49 1.98 -4.63 -4.38
C PHE A 49 0.61 -4.64 -3.69
N PHE A 50 0.48 -5.41 -2.60
CA PHE A 50 -0.78 -5.46 -1.86
C PHE A 50 -1.12 -4.12 -1.20
N THR A 51 -0.14 -3.36 -0.71
CA THR A 51 -0.36 -2.00 -0.18
C THR A 51 -1.02 -1.08 -1.20
N ILE A 52 -0.49 -1.06 -2.41
CA ILE A 52 -1.01 -0.21 -3.49
C ILE A 52 -2.43 -0.65 -3.86
N GLU A 53 -2.69 -1.95 -3.97
CA GLU A 53 -4.02 -2.47 -4.29
C GLU A 53 -5.03 -2.17 -3.18
N THR A 54 -4.66 -2.35 -1.90
CA THR A 54 -5.53 -1.98 -0.78
C THR A 54 -5.86 -0.49 -0.78
N LEU A 55 -4.87 0.38 -0.98
CA LEU A 55 -5.11 1.83 -1.07
C LEU A 55 -6.06 2.18 -2.22
N ARG A 56 -5.86 1.59 -3.41
CA ARG A 56 -6.76 1.78 -4.57
C ARG A 56 -8.17 1.34 -4.24
N LEU A 57 -8.34 0.20 -3.58
CA LEU A 57 -9.64 -0.33 -3.23
C LEU A 57 -10.37 0.56 -2.21
N LEU A 58 -9.66 1.06 -1.19
CA LEU A 58 -10.20 2.02 -0.22
C LEU A 58 -10.64 3.33 -0.90
N MET A 59 -9.91 3.78 -1.92
CA MET A 59 -10.31 4.93 -2.74
C MET A 59 -11.56 4.63 -3.57
N GLN A 60 -11.61 3.47 -4.23
CA GLN A 60 -12.76 3.04 -5.04
C GLN A 60 -14.04 2.88 -4.21
N GLN A 61 -13.91 2.42 -2.96
CA GLN A 61 -15.02 2.25 -2.02
C GLN A 61 -15.40 3.55 -1.28
N ASN A 62 -14.77 4.68 -1.62
CA ASN A 62 -14.92 5.96 -0.92
C ASN A 62 -14.65 5.89 0.58
N VAL A 63 -13.83 4.93 1.04
CA VAL A 63 -13.33 4.91 2.42
C VAL A 63 -12.22 5.95 2.58
N LEU A 64 -11.34 6.03 1.58
CA LEU A 64 -10.30 7.04 1.48
C LEU A 64 -10.70 8.05 0.40
N ILE A 65 -11.05 9.27 0.82
CA ILE A 65 -11.55 10.32 -0.08
C ILE A 65 -10.63 11.53 -0.09
N LYS A 66 -10.63 12.27 -1.19
CA LYS A 66 -9.85 13.50 -1.33
C LYS A 66 -10.76 14.71 -1.15
N GLU A 67 -10.50 15.52 -0.14
CA GLU A 67 -11.19 16.78 0.14
C GLU A 67 -10.15 17.89 0.33
N ASP A 68 -10.37 19.07 -0.24
CA ASP A 68 -9.43 20.20 -0.17
C ASP A 68 -7.98 19.83 -0.51
N SER A 69 -7.83 18.96 -1.53
CA SER A 69 -6.55 18.39 -1.99
C SER A 69 -5.82 17.48 -1.00
N ARG A 70 -6.42 17.12 0.14
CA ARG A 70 -5.87 16.20 1.14
C ARG A 70 -6.68 14.92 1.20
N TRP A 71 -5.99 13.80 1.38
CA TRP A 71 -6.67 12.53 1.65
C TRP A 71 -7.17 12.49 3.09
N LYS A 72 -8.37 11.94 3.28
CA LYS A 72 -8.99 11.71 4.59
C LYS A 72 -9.85 10.46 4.56
N LEU A 73 -10.07 9.87 5.74
CA LEU A 73 -11.08 8.84 5.89
C LEU A 73 -12.48 9.46 5.83
N SER A 74 -13.41 8.79 5.15
CA SER A 74 -14.82 9.20 5.10
C SER A 74 -15.64 8.75 6.30
N LYS A 75 -15.09 7.85 7.11
CA LYS A 75 -15.67 7.27 8.33
C LYS A 75 -14.60 7.09 9.40
N ASN A 76 -15.00 6.76 10.63
CA ASN A 76 -14.06 6.48 11.71
C ASN A 76 -13.21 5.24 11.38
N ILE A 77 -12.00 5.17 11.92
CA ILE A 77 -11.06 4.08 11.63
C ILE A 77 -11.60 2.72 12.12
N GLU A 78 -12.37 2.71 13.20
CA GLU A 78 -13.00 1.52 13.77
C GLU A 78 -14.09 0.92 12.85
N GLU A 79 -14.60 1.73 11.91
CA GLU A 79 -15.59 1.32 10.91
C GLU A 79 -14.94 0.96 9.56
N VAL A 80 -13.62 1.10 9.44
CA VAL A 80 -12.87 0.73 8.25
C VAL A 80 -12.66 -0.78 8.22
N GLU A 81 -13.37 -1.45 7.32
CA GLU A 81 -13.08 -2.82 6.94
C GLU A 81 -12.04 -2.81 5.84
N ILE A 82 -10.83 -3.31 6.12
CA ILE A 82 -9.85 -3.58 5.07
C ILE A 82 -10.28 -4.87 4.37
N PRO A 83 -10.50 -4.84 3.04
CA PRO A 83 -10.89 -6.04 2.32
C PRO A 83 -9.82 -7.12 2.43
N PRO A 84 -10.20 -8.38 2.67
CA PRO A 84 -9.24 -9.47 2.78
C PRO A 84 -8.48 -9.61 1.44
N ARG A 85 -7.24 -10.10 1.53
CA ARG A 85 -6.35 -10.29 0.37
C ARG A 85 -7.09 -10.93 -0.81
N VAL A 86 -7.06 -10.28 -1.96
CA VAL A 86 -7.48 -10.88 -3.22
C VAL A 86 -6.37 -11.86 -3.63
N TYR A 87 -6.68 -13.16 -3.63
CA TYR A 87 -5.79 -14.23 -4.11
C TYR A 87 -5.76 -14.30 -5.64
#